data_AF-A0AAP9KS71-F1
#
_entry.id   AF-A0AAP9KS71-F1
#
_cell.length_a   1.000
_cell.length_b   1.000
_cell.length_c   1.000
_cell.angle_alpha   90.00
_cell.angle_beta   90.00
_cell.angle_gamma   90.00
#
_symmetry.space_group_name_H-M   'P 1'
#
loop_
_entity.id
_entity.type
_entity.pdbx_description
1 polymer ?
#
loop_
_entity_poly.entity_id
_entity_poly.type
_entity_poly.pdbx_seq_one_letter_code
_entity_poly.pdbx_strand_id
1 'polypeptide(L)'
;MPKTAYLTVENKVRNLAAAHHVSASRDDTSRMAVAITRLAGDTVELDTVEQMLVNLKRKGVLTKSETLSIQADYLREKRDAGKNLNA
;
A
#
# COMPACT_ATOMS: atom_id res chain seq x y z
N MET A 1 -0.87 -9.13 -25.51
CA MET A 1 -1.03 -8.92 -24.05
C MET A 1 -0.40 -7.59 -23.69
N PRO A 2 -1.07 -6.65 -22.99
CA PRO A 2 -0.52 -5.33 -22.79
C PRO A 2 0.62 -5.38 -21.77
N LYS A 3 1.82 -5.04 -22.24
CA LYS A 3 3.11 -5.04 -21.52
C LYS A 3 3.11 -4.07 -20.31
N THR A 4 2.11 -3.19 -20.25
CA THR A 4 1.95 -2.12 -19.24
C THR A 4 1.52 -2.64 -17.86
N ALA A 5 0.82 -3.77 -17.80
CA ALA A 5 0.38 -4.36 -16.53
C ALA A 5 1.55 -4.79 -15.63
N TYR A 6 2.77 -4.94 -16.16
CA TYR A 6 3.95 -5.29 -15.36
C TYR A 6 4.69 -4.08 -14.76
N LEU A 7 4.28 -2.85 -15.07
CA LEU A 7 5.03 -1.64 -14.71
C LEU A 7 4.37 -0.78 -13.62
N THR A 8 3.14 -1.10 -13.20
CA THR A 8 2.47 -0.32 -12.15
C THR A 8 3.05 -0.65 -10.77
N VAL A 9 3.09 0.36 -9.92
CA VAL A 9 3.53 0.24 -8.53
C VAL A 9 2.62 -0.74 -7.79
N GLU A 10 1.30 -0.69 -8.06
CA GLU A 10 0.34 -1.67 -7.53
C GLU A 10 0.77 -3.12 -7.82
N ASN A 11 1.06 -3.45 -9.08
CA ASN A 11 1.39 -4.82 -9.46
C ASN A 11 2.75 -5.26 -8.88
N LYS A 12 3.70 -4.33 -8.75
CA LYS A 12 4.96 -4.57 -8.05
C LYS A 12 4.73 -4.95 -6.59
N VAL A 13 3.88 -4.20 -5.88
CA VAL A 13 3.54 -4.49 -4.47
C VAL A 13 2.81 -5.82 -4.34
N ARG A 14 1.84 -6.11 -5.20
CA ARG A 14 1.09 -7.39 -5.20
C ARG A 14 2.01 -8.58 -5.44
N ASN A 15 2.92 -8.49 -6.41
CA ASN A 15 3.88 -9.55 -6.70
C ASN A 15 4.86 -9.76 -5.53
N LEU A 16 5.33 -8.68 -4.90
CA LEU A 16 6.19 -8.77 -3.74
C LEU A 16 5.45 -9.39 -2.54
N ALA A 17 4.21 -8.97 -2.29
CA ALA A 17 3.35 -9.56 -1.26
C ALA A 17 3.12 -11.05 -1.50
N ALA A 18 2.82 -11.46 -2.73
CA ALA A 18 2.62 -12.85 -3.11
C ALA A 18 3.90 -13.69 -2.90
N ALA A 19 5.05 -13.21 -3.37
CA ALA A 19 6.34 -13.90 -3.22
C ALA A 19 6.70 -14.14 -1.74
N HIS A 20 6.35 -13.20 -0.86
CA HIS A 20 6.61 -13.30 0.58
C HIS A 20 5.42 -13.82 1.40
N HIS A 21 4.35 -14.31 0.76
CA HIS A 21 3.14 -14.83 1.42
C HIS A 21 2.57 -13.82 2.43
N VAL A 22 2.48 -12.55 2.02
CA VAL A 22 1.90 -11.44 2.79
C VAL A 22 0.53 -11.11 2.22
N SER A 23 -0.49 -11.12 3.07
CA SER A 23 -1.84 -10.69 2.72
C SER A 23 -2.07 -9.22 3.10
N ALA A 24 -3.18 -8.65 2.63
CA ALA A 24 -3.67 -7.33 3.05
C ALA A 24 -4.51 -7.39 4.34
N SER A 25 -4.47 -8.47 5.13
CA SER A 25 -5.25 -8.53 6.36
C SER A 25 -4.68 -7.57 7.41
N ARG A 26 -5.56 -6.81 8.05
CA ARG A 26 -5.23 -6.00 9.23
C ARG A 26 -5.00 -6.92 10.43
N ASP A 27 -3.88 -6.75 11.12
CA ASP A 27 -3.60 -7.40 12.40
C ASP A 27 -4.09 -6.54 13.58
N ASP A 28 -3.97 -7.05 14.81
CA ASP A 28 -4.40 -6.33 16.02
C ASP A 28 -3.67 -4.99 16.19
N THR A 29 -2.38 -4.95 15.87
CA THR A 29 -1.59 -3.71 15.92
C THR A 29 -2.11 -2.68 14.92
N SER A 30 -2.40 -3.08 13.68
CA SER A 30 -2.99 -2.19 12.66
C SER A 30 -4.37 -1.68 13.07
N ARG A 31 -5.21 -2.55 13.67
CA ARG A 31 -6.52 -2.16 14.21
C ARG A 31 -6.39 -1.15 15.34
N MET A 32 -5.44 -1.38 16.26
CA MET A 32 -5.17 -0.46 17.35
C MET A 32 -4.67 0.89 16.83
N ALA A 33 -3.79 0.90 15.82
CA ALA A 33 -3.33 2.14 15.19
C ALA A 33 -4.49 2.96 14.61
N VAL A 34 -5.43 2.31 13.90
CA VAL A 34 -6.63 2.97 13.37
C VAL A 34 -7.55 3.49 14.49
N ALA A 35 -7.69 2.74 15.58
CA ALA A 35 -8.50 3.18 16.72
C ALA A 35 -7.89 4.42 17.40
N ILE A 36 -6.57 4.43 17.60
CA ILE A 36 -5.85 5.57 18.20
C ILE A 36 -5.94 6.80 17.31
N THR A 37 -5.72 6.67 16.00
CA THR A 37 -5.84 7.82 15.08
C THR A 37 -7.26 8.37 15.05
N ARG A 38 -8.28 7.50 15.06
CA ARG A 38 -9.68 7.93 15.18
C ARG A 38 -9.97 8.68 16.48
N LEU A 39 -9.42 8.24 17.61
CA LEU A 39 -9.56 8.95 18.89
C LEU A 39 -8.87 10.33 18.88
N ALA A 40 -7.81 10.49 18.10
CA ALA A 40 -7.15 11.78 17.88
C ALA A 40 -7.93 12.72 16.93
N GLY A 41 -9.06 12.27 16.38
CA GLY A 41 -9.84 13.00 15.40
C GLY A 41 -9.42 12.76 13.94
N ASP A 42 -8.41 11.92 13.71
CA ASP A 42 -7.91 11.60 12.37
C ASP A 42 -8.59 10.34 11.81
N THR A 43 -8.90 10.36 10.51
CA THR A 43 -9.39 9.16 9.81
C THR A 43 -8.29 8.60 8.91
N VAL A 44 -7.90 7.35 9.16
CA VAL A 44 -6.91 6.63 8.35
C VAL A 44 -7.56 5.39 7.75
N GLU A 45 -7.86 5.45 6.47
CA GLU A 45 -8.29 4.29 5.68
C GLU A 45 -7.21 3.96 4.67
N LEU A 46 -6.69 2.73 4.76
CA LEU A 46 -5.68 2.21 3.86
C LEU A 46 -6.38 1.33 2.83
N ASP A 47 -6.03 1.52 1.57
CA ASP A 47 -6.44 0.56 0.54
C ASP A 47 -5.66 -0.75 0.65
N THR A 48 -6.02 -1.71 -0.19
CA THR A 48 -5.42 -3.06 -0.17
C THR A 48 -3.90 -3.03 -0.42
N VAL A 49 -3.42 -2.14 -1.28
CA VAL A 49 -1.99 -2.03 -1.64
C VAL A 49 -1.23 -1.37 -0.48
N GLU A 50 -1.79 -0.31 0.10
CA GLU A 50 -1.21 0.37 1.25
C GLU A 50 -1.11 -0.55 2.47
N GLN A 51 -2.13 -1.39 2.68
CA GLN A 51 -2.12 -2.39 3.75
C GLN A 51 -1.08 -3.50 3.50
N MET A 52 -0.84 -3.90 2.23
CA MET A 52 0.24 -4.81 1.89
C MET A 52 1.62 -4.20 2.18
N LEU A 53 1.82 -2.91 1.89
CA LEU A 53 3.08 -2.20 2.21
C LEU A 53 3.38 -2.17 3.71
N VAL A 54 2.36 -1.88 4.53
CA VAL A 54 2.49 -1.94 6.00
C VAL A 54 2.91 -3.33 6.45
N ASN A 55 2.27 -4.37 5.91
CA ASN A 55 2.53 -5.75 6.30
C ASN A 55 3.91 -6.24 5.82
N LEU A 56 4.35 -5.86 4.62
CA LEU A 56 5.68 -6.16 4.07
C LEU A 56 6.79 -5.52 4.91
N LYS A 57 6.63 -4.26 5.28
CA LYS A 57 7.54 -3.56 6.19
C LYS A 57 7.61 -4.26 7.54
N ARG A 58 6.46 -4.59 8.13
CA ARG A 58 6.37 -5.25 9.44
C ARG A 58 7.05 -6.62 9.45
N LYS A 59 6.95 -7.38 8.36
CA LYS A 59 7.64 -8.67 8.18
C LYS A 59 9.16 -8.51 7.93
N GLY A 60 9.65 -7.28 7.80
CA GLY A 60 11.06 -7.00 7.51
C GLY A 60 11.46 -7.20 6.05
N VAL A 61 10.49 -7.39 5.15
CA VAL A 61 10.76 -7.52 3.70
C VAL A 61 11.12 -6.17 3.10
N LEU A 62 10.51 -5.10 3.60
CA LEU A 62 10.81 -3.73 3.18
C LEU A 62 11.40 -2.94 4.35
N THR A 63 12.45 -2.19 4.08
CA THR A 63 12.95 -1.17 5.00
C THR A 63 12.00 0.04 5.04
N LYS A 64 12.20 0.92 6.03
CA LYS A 64 11.41 2.16 6.16
C LYS A 64 11.56 3.06 4.92
N SER A 65 12.77 3.20 4.39
CA SER A 65 13.07 4.00 3.20
C SER A 65 12.43 3.41 1.94
N GLU A 66 12.53 2.11 1.73
CA GLU A 66 11.89 1.44 0.59
C GLU A 66 10.37 1.55 0.64
N THR A 67 9.78 1.32 1.82
CA THR A 67 8.33 1.46 2.02
C THR A 67 7.87 2.87 1.69
N LEU A 68 8.60 3.90 2.15
CA LEU A 68 8.26 5.30 1.88
C LEU A 68 8.37 5.64 0.40
N SER A 69 9.43 5.15 -0.27
CA SER A 69 9.63 5.36 -1.71
C SER A 69 8.48 4.74 -2.52
N ILE A 70 8.15 3.47 -2.25
CA ILE A 70 7.07 2.78 -2.94
C ILE A 70 5.70 3.42 -2.67
N GLN A 71 5.45 3.86 -1.42
CA GLN A 71 4.22 4.57 -1.08
C GLN A 71 4.10 5.90 -1.86
N ALA A 72 5.19 6.66 -1.98
CA ALA A 72 5.19 7.92 -2.73
C ALA A 72 4.90 7.69 -4.22
N ASP A 73 5.49 6.65 -4.81
CA ASP A 73 5.24 6.28 -6.21
C ASP A 73 3.81 5.79 -6.43
N TYR A 74 3.27 4.99 -5.51
CA TYR A 74 1.90 4.50 -5.57
C TYR A 74 0.87 5.64 -5.44
N LEU A 75 1.09 6.60 -4.54
CA LEU A 75 0.22 7.78 -4.43
C LEU A 75 0.22 8.63 -5.69
N ARG A 76 1.38 8.73 -6.37
CA ARG A 76 1.49 9.40 -7.67
C ARG A 76 0.68 8.66 -8.73
N GLU A 77 0.85 7.34 -8.82
CA GLU A 77 0.09 6.46 -9.73
C GLU A 77 -1.42 6.58 -9.51
N LYS A 78 -1.89 6.54 -8.26
CA LYS A 78 -3.31 6.68 -7.89
C LYS A 78 -3.88 8.03 -8.30
N ARG A 79 -3.12 9.11 -8.11
CA ARG A 79 -3.51 10.45 -8.53
C ARG A 79 -3.62 10.55 -10.05
N ASP A 80 -2.68 9.98 -10.78
CA ASP A 80 -2.66 10.06 -12.24
C ASP A 80 -3.76 9.17 -12.85
N ALA A 81 -4.04 8.00 -12.26
CA ALA A 81 -5.20 7.19 -12.61
C ALA A 81 -6.54 7.93 -12.37
N GLY A 82 -6.68 8.63 -11.25
CA GLY A 82 -7.88 9.42 -10.95
C GLY A 82 -8.08 10.63 -11.87
N LYS A 83 -7.01 11.20 -12.44
CA LYS A 83 -7.08 12.28 -13.44
C LYS A 83 -7.59 11.80 -14.79
N ASN A 84 -7.21 10.59 -15.21
CA ASN A 84 -7.63 10.01 -16.50
C ASN A 84 -9.12 9.64 -16.57
N LEU A 85 -9.82 9.61 -15.44
CA LEU A 85 -11.27 9.35 -15.39
C LEU A 85 -12.13 10.62 -15.55
N ASN A 86 -11.50 11.81 -15.51
CA ASN A 86 -12.16 13.11 -15.60
C ASN A 86 -11.74 13.90 -16.87
N ALA A 87 -11.16 13.22 -17.87
CA ALA A 87 -10.69 13.80 -19.13
C ALA A 87 -11.51 13.32 -20.32
#